data_AF-X5X0L1-F1
#
_entry.id   AF-X5X0L1-F1
#
_cell.length_a   1.000
_cell.length_b   1.000
_cell.length_c   1.000
_cell.angle_alpha   90.00
_cell.angle_beta   90.00
_cell.angle_gamma   90.00
#
_symmetry.space_group_name_H-M   'P 1'
#
loop_
_entity.id
_entity.type
_entity.pdbx_description
1 polymer ?
#
loop_
_entity_poly.entity_id
_entity_poly.type
_entity_poly.pdbx_seq_one_letter_code
_entity_poly.pdbx_strand_id
1 'polypeptide(L)' 'MQNMGRPSGGNRVRYGKRGEGVLPNYQVEAVDGVVVCFSAKSHRQSRTYSKFQDQNLSRPYSFAEVQEMLERSLSSSPPS' A
#
# COMPACT_ATOMS: atom_id res chain seq x y z
N MET A 1 4.70 -3.07 -17.50
CA MET A 1 4.42 -2.83 -16.07
C MET A 1 4.28 -1.34 -15.89
N GLN A 2 3.07 -0.82 -15.64
CA GLN A 2 2.85 0.62 -15.45
C GLN A 2 3.31 0.99 -14.04
N ASN A 3 4.40 1.76 -13.97
CA ASN A 3 4.84 2.45 -12.76
C ASN A 3 3.71 3.35 -12.24
N MET A 4 3.73 3.65 -10.94
CA MET A 4 2.94 4.69 -10.26
C MET A 4 3.21 6.12 -10.78
N GLY A 5 3.56 6.26 -12.05
CA GLY A 5 3.91 7.51 -12.72
C GLY A 5 2.65 8.24 -13.15
N ARG A 6 2.03 8.98 -12.23
CA ARG A 6 1.45 10.30 -12.53
C ARG A 6 1.24 11.07 -11.22
N PRO A 7 1.78 12.30 -11.08
CA PRO A 7 1.62 13.13 -9.89
C PRO A 7 0.18 13.65 -9.66
N SER A 8 -0.80 13.17 -10.43
CA SER A 8 -2.15 13.74 -10.51
C SER A 8 -3.29 12.74 -10.31
N GLY A 9 -3.01 11.52 -9.83
CA GLY A 9 -4.05 10.55 -9.51
C GLY A 9 -3.99 10.11 -8.05
N GLY A 10 -4.92 10.60 -7.23
CA GLY A 10 -5.08 10.36 -5.78
C GLY A 10 -5.38 8.91 -5.37
N ASN A 11 -4.64 7.94 -5.92
CA ASN A 11 -4.72 6.55 -5.51
C ASN A 11 -4.28 6.42 -4.05
N ARG A 12 -4.96 5.54 -3.31
CA ARG A 12 -4.75 5.33 -1.88
C ARG A 12 -4.34 3.88 -1.63
N VAL A 13 -3.32 3.69 -0.81
CA VAL A 13 -2.86 2.36 -0.41
C VAL A 13 -3.25 2.09 1.03
N ARG A 14 -3.72 0.86 1.30
CA ARG A 14 -4.02 0.36 2.64
C ARG A 14 -3.37 -1.01 2.86
N TYR A 15 -2.75 -1.20 4.01
CA TYR A 15 -2.03 -2.43 4.37
C TYR A 15 -2.78 -3.25 5.40
N GLY A 16 -2.70 -4.57 5.32
CA GLY A 16 -3.25 -5.48 6.32
C GLY A 16 -2.61 -5.26 7.70
N LYS A 17 -3.44 -5.09 8.73
CA LYS A 17 -3.05 -4.89 10.13
C LYS A 17 -2.84 -6.18 10.91
N ARG A 18 -3.37 -7.31 10.44
CA ARG A 18 -3.26 -8.58 11.16
C ARG A 18 -1.86 -9.13 10.97
N GLY A 19 -0.99 -8.80 11.92
CA GLY A 19 0.39 -9.29 12.04
C GLY A 19 0.46 -10.78 12.38
N GLU A 20 -0.26 -11.63 11.63
CA GLU A 20 -0.20 -13.10 11.75
C GLU A 20 1.07 -13.69 11.12
N GLY A 21 2.11 -12.90 10.89
CA GLY A 21 3.40 -13.35 10.35
C GLY A 21 3.38 -13.73 8.86
N VAL A 22 2.23 -13.75 8.20
CA VAL A 22 2.11 -13.79 6.74
C VAL A 22 2.22 -12.35 6.24
N LEU A 23 3.15 -12.08 5.31
CA LEU A 23 3.40 -10.77 4.73
C LEU A 23 2.08 -9.98 4.50
N PRO A 24 1.98 -8.72 4.97
CA PRO A 24 0.70 -8.02 5.04
C PRO A 24 0.16 -7.74 3.64
N ASN A 25 -0.91 -8.44 3.25
CA ASN A 25 -1.64 -8.14 2.02
C ASN A 25 -2.03 -6.65 1.99
N TYR A 26 -2.07 -6.05 0.81
CA TYR A 26 -2.40 -4.64 0.65
C TYR A 26 -3.49 -4.47 -0.41
N GLN A 27 -4.19 -3.35 -0.37
CA GLN A 27 -5.12 -2.97 -1.43
C GLN A 27 -4.84 -1.55 -1.89
N VAL A 28 -5.11 -1.32 -3.17
CA VAL A 28 -5.01 -0.02 -3.82
C VAL A 28 -6.42 0.38 -4.23
N GLU A 29 -6.80 1.59 -3.84
CA GLU A 29 -8.03 2.25 -4.28
C GLU A 29 -7.65 3.33 -5.30
N ALA A 30 -8.17 3.19 -6.52
CA ALA A 30 -7.98 4.16 -7.58
C ALA A 30 -8.92 5.37 -7.41
N VAL A 31 -8.63 6.46 -8.12
CA VAL A 31 -9.41 7.71 -8.05
C VAL A 31 -10.88 7.53 -8.44
N ASP A 32 -11.18 6.56 -9.31
CA ASP A 32 -12.53 6.18 -9.73
C ASP A 32 -13.26 5.26 -8.74
N GLY A 33 -12.64 4.96 -7.60
CA GLY A 33 -13.17 4.08 -6.56
C GLY A 33 -12.93 2.59 -6.82
N VAL A 34 -12.21 2.22 -7.89
CA VAL A 34 -11.87 0.82 -8.15
C VAL A 34 -10.87 0.32 -7.09
N VAL A 35 -11.23 -0.78 -6.43
CA VAL A 35 -10.39 -1.42 -5.41
C VAL A 35 -9.76 -2.68 -5.97
N VAL A 36 -8.45 -2.82 -5.77
CA VAL A 36 -7.69 -4.02 -6.14
C VAL A 36 -6.88 -4.51 -4.94
N CYS A 37 -7.09 -5.77 -4.56
CA CYS A 37 -6.33 -6.44 -3.50
C CYS A 37 -5.11 -7.17 -4.07
N PHE A 38 -4.00 -7.14 -3.33
CA PHE A 38 -2.74 -7.76 -3.68
C PHE A 38 -2.23 -8.67 -2.57
N SER A 39 -1.65 -9.80 -2.95
CA SER A 39 -0.90 -10.65 -2.05
C SER A 39 0.49 -10.06 -1.84
N ALA A 40 0.91 -9.87 -0.60
CA ALA A 40 2.27 -9.36 -0.34
C ALA A 40 3.37 -10.38 -0.65
N LYS A 41 3.07 -11.68 -0.67
CA LYS A 41 4.05 -12.72 -1.02
C LYS A 41 4.44 -12.70 -2.49
N SER A 42 3.50 -12.34 -3.38
CA SER A 42 3.71 -12.42 -4.84
C SER A 42 3.55 -11.10 -5.57
N HIS A 43 3.08 -10.06 -4.87
CA HIS A 43 2.63 -8.78 -5.44
C HIS A 43 1.59 -8.94 -6.56
N ARG A 44 0.96 -10.10 -6.67
CA ARG A 44 -0.10 -10.37 -7.64
C ARG A 44 -1.44 -9.99 -7.06
N GLN A 45 -2.35 -9.58 -7.94
CA GLN A 45 -3.74 -9.39 -7.59
C GLN A 45 -4.32 -10.66 -6.98
N SER A 46 -5.00 -10.51 -5.85
CA SER A 46 -5.73 -11.58 -5.19
C SER A 46 -6.88 -12.03 -6.08
N ARG A 47 -6.96 -13.34 -6.36
CA ARG A 47 -8.10 -13.95 -7.04
C ARG A 47 -9.23 -14.30 -6.07
N THR A 48 -8.93 -14.35 -4.78
CA THR A 48 -9.84 -14.79 -3.73
C THR A 48 -10.60 -13.62 -3.11
N TYR A 49 -9.99 -12.44 -3.07
CA TYR A 49 -10.54 -11.28 -2.37
C TYR A 49 -10.63 -10.09 -3.31
N SER A 50 -11.83 -9.54 -3.46
CA SER A 50 -12.11 -8.30 -4.18
C SER A 50 -11.93 -7.06 -3.29
N LYS A 51 -12.07 -7.21 -1.96
CA LYS A 51 -11.82 -6.18 -0.94
C LYS A 51 -11.47 -6.85 0.40
N PHE A 52 -10.61 -6.23 1.21
CA PHE A 52 -10.39 -6.65 2.60
C PHE A 52 -11.28 -5.86 3.58
N GLN A 53 -11.63 -6.47 4.72
CA GLN A 53 -12.41 -5.79 5.76
C GLN A 53 -11.66 -4.57 6.31
N ASP A 54 -12.32 -3.41 6.33
CA ASP A 54 -11.74 -2.13 6.72
C ASP A 54 -11.06 -2.13 8.10
N GLN A 55 -11.62 -2.84 9.08
CA GLN A 55 -11.04 -2.99 10.42
C GLN A 55 -9.67 -3.70 10.41
N ASN A 56 -9.43 -4.53 9.39
CA ASN A 56 -8.18 -5.27 9.21
C ASN A 56 -7.18 -4.49 8.34
N LEU A 57 -7.47 -3.24 7.97
CA LEU A 57 -6.64 -2.42 7.10
C LEU A 57 -6.13 -1.17 7.82
N SER A 58 -4.93 -0.72 7.45
CA SER A 58 -4.40 0.59 7.80
C SER A 58 -5.36 1.69 7.36
N ARG A 59 -5.14 2.88 7.94
CA ARG A 59 -5.63 4.10 7.30
C ARG A 59 -5.03 4.20 5.89
N PRO A 60 -5.71 4.89 4.96
CA PRO A 60 -5.13 5.23 3.66
C PRO A 60 -3.84 6.05 3.83
N TYR A 61 -2.87 5.78 2.96
CA TYR A 61 -1.69 6.63 2.78
C TYR A 61 -1.71 7.24 1.38
N SER A 62 -1.43 8.54 1.31
CA SER A 62 -1.17 9.24 0.07
C SER A 62 0.27 9.01 -0.43
N PHE A 63 0.50 9.27 -1.72
CA PHE A 63 1.85 9.19 -2.29
C PHE A 63 2.83 10.12 -1.57
N ALA A 64 2.42 11.36 -1.28
CA ALA A 64 3.24 12.32 -0.56
C ALA A 64 3.64 11.82 0.84
N GLU A 65 2.71 11.25 1.60
CA GLU A 65 3.01 10.66 2.91
C GLU A 65 4.02 9.51 2.81
N VAL A 66 3.86 8.63 1.82
CA VAL A 66 4.81 7.52 1.61
C VAL A 66 6.19 8.05 1.23
N GLN A 67 6.25 9.08 0.38
CA GLN A 67 7.51 9.72 0.00
C GLN A 67 8.21 10.35 1.21
N GLU A 68 7.49 11.13 2.02
CA GLU A 68 8.06 11.72 3.25
C GLU A 68 8.56 10.66 4.24
N MET A 69 7.83 9.55 4.40
CA MET A 69 8.26 8.45 5.27
C MET A 69 9.56 7.83 4.79
N LEU A 70 9.70 7.61 3.46
CA LEU A 70 10.92 7.06 2.86
C LEU A 70 12.10 8.02 3.03
N GLU A 71 11.92 9.30 2.74
CA GLU A 71 12.95 10.33 2.90
C GLU A 71 13.44 10.42 4.35
N ARG A 72 12.52 10.35 5.32
CA ARG A 72 12.85 10.27 6.75
C ARG A 72 13.65 9.01 7.08
N SER A 73 13.23 7.84 6.60
CA SER A 73 13.96 6.59 6.88
C SER A 73 15.36 6.57 6.29
N LEU A 74 15.56 7.14 5.10
CA LEU A 74 16.87 7.22 4.43
C LEU A 74 17.79 8.27 5.06
N SER A 75 17.23 9.35 5.61
CA SER A 75 18.00 10.38 6.34
C SER A 75 18.34 9.98 7.79
N SER A 76 17.72 8.93 8.31
CA SER A 76 17.93 8.44 9.69
C SER A 76 19.01 7.37 9.83
N SER A 77 19.82 7.09 8.78
CA SER A 77 20.94 6.16 8.91
C SER A 77 21.93 6.68 9.96
N PRO A 78 22.27 5.88 11.01
CA PRO A 78 23.27 6.30 11.98
C PRO A 78 24.63 6.43 11.28
N PRO A 79 25.51 7.35 11.73
CA PRO A 79 26.88 7.39 11.24
C PRO A 79 27.56 6.03 11.51
N SER A 80 28.25 5.54 10.49
CA SER A 80 29.02 4.28 10.47
C SER A 80 30.05 4.19 11.59
#